data_AF-A0A7K1Y509-F1
#
_entry.id   AF-A0A7K1Y509-F1
#
_cell.length_a   1.000
_cell.length_b   1.000
_cell.length_c   1.000
_cell.angle_alpha   90.00
_cell.angle_beta   90.00
_cell.angle_gamma   90.00
#
_symmetry.space_group_name_H-M   'P 1'
#
loop_
_entity.id
_entity.type
_entity.pdbx_description
1 polymer ?
#
loop_
_entity_poly.entity_id
_entity_poly.type
_entity_poly.pdbx_seq_one_letter_code
_entity_poly.pdbx_strand_id
1 'polypeptide(L)'
;MSDQKKSRAVVTMAKNESVFLPIWWHYYSQFFHPEDIYIIDHDTTDGSTSGPGFVRIPVSHPVVDWGWHRDRLQENQNKLIARYDVVLCTDVDEIVAPDPRTGTLGDYIDRFEGEFVNCRGYEIIHIKNSEKQLNLQQPILEQRFHWYHNPSYSKPLLATVPMQWHGGLHVRVDGKTSVDPSLYLLHLHRVDYDLCHDRHKQRASGPWNQRDVDENWGYQNRIIDDQQFEKWFYEDSCSNTPIEIEMVPDYWRGLI
;
A
#
# COMPACT_ATOMS: atom_id res chain seq x y z
N MET A 1 35.46 1.23 11.46
CA MET A 1 34.88 0.45 10.35
C MET A 1 33.51 1.05 10.13
N SER A 2 33.26 1.72 8.99
CA SER A 2 31.89 2.13 8.70
C SER A 2 31.08 0.85 8.57
N ASP A 3 30.06 0.66 9.41
CA ASP A 3 29.09 -0.41 9.17
C ASP A 3 28.55 -0.16 7.77
N GLN A 4 28.88 -1.06 6.84
CA GLN A 4 28.38 -0.98 5.48
C GLN A 4 26.87 -1.15 5.57
N LYS A 5 26.13 -0.17 5.08
CA LYS A 5 24.67 -0.27 4.99
C LYS A 5 24.30 -1.49 4.16
N LYS A 6 23.17 -2.11 4.50
CA LYS A 6 22.53 -3.12 3.66
C LYS A 6 21.88 -2.45 2.46
N SER A 7 21.69 -3.19 1.36
CA SER A 7 21.15 -2.63 0.11
C SER A 7 19.76 -2.00 0.29
N ARG A 8 18.77 -2.75 0.79
CA ARG A 8 17.37 -2.29 0.77
C ARG A 8 16.53 -2.90 1.88
N ALA A 9 15.48 -2.19 2.30
CA ALA A 9 14.44 -2.70 3.18
C ALA A 9 13.05 -2.28 2.70
N VAL A 10 12.03 -3.02 3.11
CA VAL A 10 10.63 -2.67 2.90
C VAL A 10 9.87 -2.71 4.22
N VAL A 11 8.96 -1.76 4.44
CA VAL A 11 8.17 -1.67 5.67
C VAL A 11 6.70 -1.36 5.38
N THR A 12 5.82 -2.04 6.10
CA THR A 12 4.37 -1.75 6.15
C THR A 12 3.86 -1.82 7.59
N MET A 13 2.60 -1.41 7.80
CA MET A 13 1.87 -1.61 9.04
C MET A 13 0.62 -2.44 8.77
N ALA A 14 0.35 -3.41 9.64
CA ALA A 14 -0.79 -4.31 9.52
C ALA A 14 -1.55 -4.44 10.85
N LYS A 15 -2.87 -4.55 10.75
CA LYS A 15 -3.79 -4.90 11.83
C LYS A 15 -4.89 -5.80 11.30
N ASN A 16 -4.84 -7.09 11.62
CA ASN A 16 -5.82 -8.09 11.16
C ASN A 16 -5.98 -8.12 9.63
N GLU A 17 -4.85 -8.17 8.92
CA GLU A 17 -4.80 -8.09 7.45
C GLU A 17 -4.57 -9.48 6.84
N SER A 18 -5.43 -10.45 7.17
CA SER A 18 -5.37 -11.83 6.64
C SER A 18 -5.53 -11.97 5.12
N VAL A 19 -6.03 -10.93 4.43
CA VAL A 19 -6.14 -10.90 2.96
C VAL A 19 -4.92 -10.24 2.32
N PHE A 20 -4.65 -8.97 2.64
CA PHE A 20 -3.65 -8.18 1.93
C PHE A 20 -2.22 -8.45 2.38
N LEU A 21 -1.99 -8.80 3.65
CA LEU A 21 -0.63 -9.03 4.11
C LEU A 21 0.04 -10.25 3.42
N PRO A 22 -0.64 -11.39 3.20
CA PRO A 22 -0.08 -12.47 2.39
C PRO A 22 0.25 -12.07 0.95
N ILE A 23 -0.59 -11.26 0.30
CA ILE A 23 -0.34 -10.75 -1.07
C ILE A 23 0.92 -9.87 -1.08
N TRP A 24 0.95 -8.89 -0.17
CA TRP A 24 2.06 -7.97 0.03
C TRP A 24 3.37 -8.74 0.28
N TRP A 25 3.36 -9.67 1.23
CA TRP A 25 4.54 -10.45 1.59
C TRP A 25 5.01 -11.35 0.45
N HIS A 26 4.09 -12.02 -0.25
CA HIS A 26 4.44 -12.88 -1.39
C HIS A 26 5.12 -12.08 -2.51
N TYR A 27 4.63 -10.87 -2.80
CA TYR A 27 5.25 -10.01 -3.81
C TYR A 27 6.64 -9.52 -3.36
N TYR A 28 6.75 -8.89 -2.19
CA TYR A 28 8.02 -8.28 -1.77
C TYR A 28 9.10 -9.31 -1.38
N SER A 29 8.74 -10.51 -0.91
CA SER A 29 9.73 -11.56 -0.60
C SER A 29 10.53 -12.06 -1.80
N GLN A 30 10.14 -11.70 -3.03
CA GLN A 30 10.92 -11.97 -4.24
C GLN A 30 12.15 -11.05 -4.37
N PHE A 31 12.16 -9.88 -3.71
CA PHE A 31 13.17 -8.85 -3.89
C PHE A 31 13.89 -8.43 -2.60
N PHE A 32 13.37 -8.85 -1.44
CA PHE A 32 13.89 -8.50 -0.12
C PHE A 32 14.14 -9.77 0.69
N HIS A 33 15.25 -9.82 1.43
CA HIS A 33 15.50 -10.92 2.36
C HIS A 33 14.54 -10.84 3.57
N PRO A 34 14.18 -11.97 4.21
CA PRO A 34 13.29 -11.98 5.37
C PRO A 34 13.65 -10.98 6.48
N GLU A 35 14.94 -10.79 6.78
CA GLU A 35 15.42 -9.84 7.80
C GLU A 35 15.34 -8.36 7.38
N ASP A 36 15.02 -8.10 6.11
CA ASP A 36 14.92 -6.79 5.48
C ASP A 36 13.46 -6.40 5.16
N ILE A 37 12.50 -7.28 5.49
CA ILE A 37 11.05 -7.04 5.40
C ILE A 37 10.53 -6.75 6.81
N TYR A 38 9.90 -5.60 7.01
CA TYR A 38 9.43 -5.16 8.33
C TYR A 38 7.90 -5.01 8.34
N ILE A 39 7.26 -5.63 9.33
CA ILE A 39 5.83 -5.45 9.58
C ILE A 39 5.68 -4.79 10.94
N ILE A 40 5.19 -3.56 10.95
CA ILE A 40 4.73 -2.91 12.16
C ILE A 40 3.37 -3.51 12.49
N ASP A 41 3.32 -4.34 13.52
CA ASP A 41 2.12 -5.05 13.91
C ASP A 41 1.33 -4.24 14.95
N HIS A 42 0.16 -3.74 14.53
CA HIS A 42 -0.73 -2.95 15.35
C HIS A 42 -1.80 -3.82 16.02
N ASP A 43 -1.39 -4.55 17.06
CA ASP A 43 -2.25 -5.41 17.87
C ASP A 43 -3.06 -6.44 17.04
N THR A 44 -2.43 -7.08 16.05
CA THR A 44 -3.06 -8.15 15.25
C THR A 44 -3.43 -9.35 16.13
N THR A 45 -4.66 -9.85 15.94
CA THR A 45 -5.24 -10.99 16.65
C THR A 45 -5.75 -12.10 15.74
N ASP A 46 -5.85 -11.88 14.42
CA ASP A 46 -6.31 -12.89 13.44
C ASP A 46 -5.21 -13.89 13.03
N GLY A 47 -3.99 -13.70 13.51
CA GLY A 47 -2.84 -14.54 13.22
C GLY A 47 -2.06 -14.16 11.96
N SER A 48 -2.46 -13.14 11.20
CA SER A 48 -1.84 -12.79 9.91
C SER A 48 -0.35 -12.41 10.03
N THR A 49 0.08 -11.94 11.20
CA THR A 49 1.47 -11.52 11.50
C THR A 49 2.29 -12.59 12.26
N SER A 50 1.77 -13.81 12.43
CA SER A 50 2.41 -14.85 13.26
C SER A 50 3.44 -15.72 12.53
N GLY A 51 3.56 -15.59 11.21
CA GLY A 51 4.47 -16.38 10.37
C GLY A 51 5.93 -15.94 10.44
N PRO A 52 6.87 -16.80 10.00
CA PRO A 52 8.25 -16.40 9.73
C PRO A 52 8.34 -15.66 8.38
N GLY A 53 9.53 -15.15 8.03
CA GLY A 53 9.77 -14.55 6.70
C GLY A 53 9.76 -13.02 6.68
N PHE A 54 9.64 -12.38 7.84
CA PHE A 54 9.73 -10.94 8.05
C PHE A 54 10.11 -10.63 9.50
N VAL A 55 10.51 -9.39 9.77
CA VAL A 55 10.74 -8.84 11.11
C VAL A 55 9.45 -8.17 11.61
N ARG A 56 8.88 -8.70 12.69
CA ARG A 56 7.69 -8.14 13.34
C ARG A 56 8.08 -7.08 14.39
N ILE A 57 7.48 -5.90 14.31
CA ILE A 57 7.65 -4.80 15.27
C ILE A 57 6.29 -4.55 15.94
N PRO A 58 6.05 -5.07 17.16
CA PRO A 58 4.78 -4.87 17.84
C PRO A 58 4.64 -3.42 18.29
N VAL A 59 3.46 -2.84 18.05
CA VAL A 59 3.04 -1.52 18.52
C VAL A 59 1.58 -1.61 18.97
N SER A 60 1.18 -0.72 19.87
CA SER A 60 -0.20 -0.66 20.34
C SER A 60 -0.76 0.75 20.26
N HIS A 61 -2.01 0.85 19.81
CA HIS A 61 -2.80 2.08 19.80
C HIS A 61 -4.29 1.69 19.82
N PRO A 62 -5.10 2.22 20.75
CA PRO A 62 -6.44 1.69 21.00
C PRO A 62 -7.46 2.05 19.91
N VAL A 63 -7.14 2.98 19.00
CA VAL A 63 -8.06 3.50 17.98
C VAL A 63 -7.45 3.43 16.59
N VAL A 64 -8.29 3.49 15.56
CA VAL A 64 -7.84 3.77 14.18
C VAL A 64 -7.43 5.24 14.11
N ASP A 65 -6.19 5.49 13.71
CA ASP A 65 -5.58 6.83 13.70
C ASP A 65 -4.56 6.92 12.56
N TRP A 66 -4.95 7.60 11.48
CA TRP A 66 -4.13 7.74 10.29
C TRP A 66 -2.92 8.66 10.52
N GLY A 67 -3.04 9.59 11.47
CA GLY A 67 -1.92 10.42 11.91
C GLY A 67 -0.85 9.57 12.58
N TRP A 68 -1.25 8.76 13.57
CA TRP A 68 -0.36 7.84 14.27
C TRP A 68 0.21 6.76 13.33
N HIS A 69 -0.61 6.19 12.45
CA HIS A 69 -0.18 5.20 11.44
C HIS A 69 0.96 5.75 10.59
N ARG A 70 0.77 6.95 10.00
CA ARG A 70 1.82 7.66 9.26
C ARG A 70 3.06 7.88 10.13
N ASP A 71 2.91 8.39 11.34
CA ASP A 71 4.03 8.74 12.21
C ASP A 71 4.86 7.51 12.62
N ARG A 72 4.22 6.35 12.82
CA ARG A 72 4.92 5.08 13.08
C ARG A 72 5.70 4.58 11.86
N LEU A 73 5.11 4.63 10.67
CA LEU A 73 5.79 4.27 9.42
C LEU A 73 6.98 5.20 9.17
N GLN A 74 6.79 6.50 9.37
CA GLN A 74 7.84 7.51 9.29
C GLN A 74 8.99 7.26 10.26
N GLU A 75 8.70 7.01 11.53
CA GLU A 75 9.74 6.74 12.52
C GLU A 75 10.55 5.48 12.14
N ASN A 76 9.88 4.43 11.67
CA ASN A 76 10.55 3.20 11.26
C ASN A 76 11.37 3.38 9.97
N GLN A 77 10.84 4.10 8.98
CA GLN A 77 11.59 4.42 7.77
C GLN A 77 12.86 5.20 8.11
N ASN A 78 12.78 6.22 8.97
CA ASN A 78 13.94 6.98 9.41
C ASN A 78 15.00 6.10 10.11
N LYS A 79 14.56 5.16 10.96
CA LYS A 79 15.45 4.18 11.61
C LYS A 79 16.09 3.20 10.62
N LEU A 80 15.37 2.82 9.57
CA LEU A 80 15.85 1.92 8.53
C LEU A 80 16.86 2.62 7.61
N ILE A 81 16.65 3.88 7.23
CA ILE A 81 17.59 4.65 6.40
C ILE A 81 18.98 4.77 7.03
N ALA A 82 19.10 4.69 8.36
CA ALA A 82 20.41 4.65 9.02
C ALA A 82 21.20 3.36 8.72
N ARG A 83 20.52 2.26 8.36
CA ARG A 83 21.07 0.91 8.17
C ARG A 83 20.97 0.38 6.74
N TYR A 84 20.10 0.96 5.93
CA TYR A 84 19.85 0.58 4.55
C TYR A 84 20.13 1.75 3.60
N ASP A 85 20.57 1.45 2.38
CA ASP A 85 20.78 2.47 1.35
C ASP A 85 19.45 3.02 0.84
N VAL A 86 18.43 2.16 0.73
CA VAL A 86 17.08 2.53 0.29
C VAL A 86 16.00 1.82 1.11
N VAL A 87 14.90 2.53 1.36
CA VAL A 87 13.75 1.98 2.08
C VAL A 87 12.47 2.27 1.28
N LEU A 88 11.70 1.20 1.06
CA LEU A 88 10.35 1.27 0.51
C LEU A 88 9.34 1.22 1.67
N CYS A 89 8.39 2.15 1.70
CA CYS A 89 7.36 2.23 2.74
C CYS A 89 5.98 2.23 2.07
N THR A 90 5.12 1.26 2.34
CA THR A 90 3.79 1.19 1.71
C THR A 90 2.70 0.85 2.72
N ASP A 91 1.45 1.18 2.41
CA ASP A 91 0.32 0.52 3.06
C ASP A 91 0.26 -0.96 2.63
N VAL A 92 -0.40 -1.80 3.43
CA VAL A 92 -0.39 -3.27 3.25
C VAL A 92 -1.14 -3.73 1.99
N ASP A 93 -2.05 -2.90 1.48
CA ASP A 93 -2.82 -3.08 0.25
C ASP A 93 -2.21 -2.35 -0.95
N GLU A 94 -0.91 -2.01 -0.89
CA GLU A 94 -0.19 -1.33 -1.96
C GLU A 94 0.99 -2.16 -2.49
N ILE A 95 1.02 -2.34 -3.81
CA ILE A 95 2.09 -3.01 -4.54
C ILE A 95 2.83 -1.98 -5.40
N VAL A 96 4.10 -1.75 -5.11
CA VAL A 96 4.98 -0.91 -5.94
C VAL A 96 5.71 -1.80 -6.93
N ALA A 97 5.55 -1.51 -8.22
CA ALA A 97 6.12 -2.32 -9.30
C ALA A 97 6.55 -1.43 -10.47
N PRO A 98 7.73 -1.65 -11.06
CA PRO A 98 8.03 -1.03 -12.34
C PRO A 98 7.16 -1.61 -13.45
N ASP A 99 7.14 -0.97 -14.61
CA ASP A 99 6.59 -1.58 -15.82
C ASP A 99 7.26 -2.96 -16.04
N PRO A 100 6.50 -4.08 -16.07
CA PRO A 100 7.07 -5.42 -16.14
C PRO A 100 7.98 -5.67 -17.36
N ARG A 101 7.87 -4.85 -18.41
CA ARG A 101 8.71 -4.92 -19.61
C ARG A 101 10.13 -4.37 -19.37
N THR A 102 10.34 -3.64 -18.28
CA THR A 102 11.58 -2.94 -17.94
C THR A 102 12.41 -3.64 -16.86
N GLY A 103 11.89 -4.72 -16.28
CA GLY A 103 12.55 -5.51 -15.25
C GLY A 103 11.71 -5.64 -13.98
N THR A 104 12.34 -6.15 -12.93
CA THR A 104 11.70 -6.35 -11.63
C THR A 104 11.83 -5.11 -10.73
N LEU A 105 11.05 -5.06 -9.64
CA LEU A 105 11.26 -4.07 -8.58
C LEU A 105 12.69 -4.18 -8.01
N GLY A 106 13.20 -5.42 -7.94
CA GLY A 106 14.58 -5.73 -7.59
C GLY A 106 15.58 -4.90 -8.40
N ASP A 107 15.49 -5.04 -9.73
CA ASP A 107 16.36 -4.35 -10.70
C ASP A 107 16.19 -2.83 -10.68
N TYR A 108 14.97 -2.34 -10.44
CA TYR A 108 14.69 -0.91 -10.34
C TYR A 108 15.42 -0.30 -9.15
N ILE A 109 15.30 -0.91 -7.98
CA ILE A 109 15.90 -0.44 -6.74
C ILE A 109 17.44 -0.43 -6.83
N ASP A 110 18.05 -1.44 -7.45
CA ASP A 110 19.52 -1.49 -7.61
C ASP A 110 20.11 -0.34 -8.44
N ARG A 111 19.30 0.26 -9.31
CA ARG A 111 19.71 1.38 -10.17
C ARG A 111 19.24 2.73 -9.66
N PHE A 112 18.55 2.77 -8.51
CA PHE A 112 17.96 4.00 -8.01
C PHE A 112 19.01 4.92 -7.41
N GLU A 113 19.21 6.10 -8.01
CA GLU A 113 20.22 7.10 -7.59
C GLU A 113 19.60 8.36 -6.96
N GLY A 114 18.28 8.40 -6.76
CA GLY A 114 17.56 9.57 -6.25
C GLY A 114 17.44 9.62 -4.72
N GLU A 115 17.05 10.78 -4.19
CA GLU A 115 16.68 10.91 -2.77
C GLU A 115 15.35 10.20 -2.47
N PHE A 116 14.37 10.36 -3.36
CA PHE A 116 13.07 9.70 -3.29
C PHE A 116 12.38 9.70 -4.67
N VAL A 117 11.35 8.86 -4.82
CA VAL A 117 10.50 8.81 -6.02
C VAL A 117 9.03 8.58 -5.66
N ASN A 118 8.16 9.35 -6.32
CA ASN A 118 6.72 9.17 -6.40
C ASN A 118 6.41 8.03 -7.37
N CYS A 119 5.73 7.02 -6.87
CA CYS A 119 5.16 5.95 -7.68
C CYS A 119 3.91 6.48 -8.38
N ARG A 120 3.63 6.10 -9.62
CA ARG A 120 2.41 6.46 -10.34
C ARG A 120 1.25 5.61 -9.87
N GLY A 121 0.25 6.22 -9.24
CA GLY A 121 -0.86 5.52 -8.58
C GLY A 121 -1.96 5.04 -9.51
N TYR A 122 -2.31 3.78 -9.39
CA TYR A 122 -3.46 3.14 -10.02
C TYR A 122 -4.27 2.39 -8.98
N GLU A 123 -5.58 2.50 -9.05
CA GLU A 123 -6.50 1.67 -8.26
C GLU A 123 -6.98 0.52 -9.15
N ILE A 124 -6.80 -0.72 -8.69
CA ILE A 124 -7.43 -1.89 -9.32
C ILE A 124 -8.90 -1.92 -8.91
N ILE A 125 -9.80 -2.06 -9.88
CA ILE A 125 -11.25 -2.00 -9.64
C ILE A 125 -11.95 -3.26 -10.13
N HIS A 126 -12.75 -3.86 -9.26
CA HIS A 126 -13.57 -5.03 -9.59
C HIS A 126 -14.83 -4.65 -10.37
N ILE A 127 -14.97 -5.15 -11.60
CA ILE A 127 -16.18 -5.00 -12.42
C ILE A 127 -17.10 -6.20 -12.19
N LYS A 128 -17.95 -6.15 -11.14
CA LYS A 128 -18.79 -7.28 -10.70
C LYS A 128 -19.64 -7.94 -11.79
N ASN A 129 -20.05 -7.17 -12.80
CA ASN A 129 -20.90 -7.67 -13.89
C ASN A 129 -20.13 -8.54 -14.91
N SER A 130 -18.80 -8.45 -14.95
CA SER A 130 -17.95 -9.17 -15.92
C SER A 130 -16.85 -10.01 -15.28
N GLU A 131 -16.46 -9.70 -14.05
CA GLU A 131 -15.40 -10.37 -13.30
C GLU A 131 -16.01 -11.20 -12.16
N LYS A 132 -15.42 -12.38 -11.91
CA LYS A 132 -15.85 -13.24 -10.79
C LYS A 132 -15.22 -12.75 -9.49
N GLN A 133 -15.82 -13.18 -8.37
CA GLN A 133 -15.23 -13.04 -7.04
C GLN A 133 -13.77 -13.51 -7.04
N LEU A 134 -12.92 -12.76 -6.34
CA LEU A 134 -11.48 -12.99 -6.32
C LEU A 134 -11.16 -14.34 -5.69
N ASN A 135 -10.40 -15.17 -6.40
CA ASN A 135 -9.74 -16.34 -5.85
C ASN A 135 -8.31 -15.97 -5.42
N LEU A 136 -8.08 -15.88 -4.11
CA LEU A 136 -6.78 -15.51 -3.53
C LEU A 136 -5.66 -16.54 -3.80
N GLN A 137 -6.00 -17.72 -4.32
CA GLN A 137 -5.03 -18.75 -4.72
C GLN A 137 -4.54 -18.61 -6.17
N GLN A 138 -5.02 -17.59 -6.89
CA GLN A 138 -4.64 -17.30 -8.27
C GLN A 138 -4.10 -15.87 -8.35
N PRO A 139 -3.22 -15.56 -9.32
CA PRO A 139 -2.73 -14.19 -9.50
C PRO A 139 -3.89 -13.21 -9.66
N ILE A 140 -3.80 -12.06 -8.98
CA ILE A 140 -4.80 -11.00 -8.99
C ILE A 140 -4.98 -10.45 -10.40
N LEU A 141 -3.88 -10.17 -11.11
CA LEU A 141 -3.94 -9.54 -12.43
C LEU A 141 -4.31 -10.51 -13.58
N GLU A 142 -4.57 -11.77 -13.26
CA GLU A 142 -5.24 -12.73 -14.16
C GLU A 142 -6.77 -12.72 -13.98
N GLN A 143 -7.27 -12.03 -12.96
CA GLN A 143 -8.68 -11.99 -12.56
C GLN A 143 -9.26 -10.57 -12.56
N ARG A 144 -8.40 -9.55 -12.48
CA ARG A 144 -8.75 -8.13 -12.50
C ARG A 144 -8.16 -7.48 -13.72
N PHE A 145 -9.04 -7.08 -14.62
CA PHE A 145 -8.67 -6.57 -15.93
C PHE A 145 -8.80 -5.06 -16.03
N HIS A 146 -9.25 -4.40 -14.97
CA HIS A 146 -9.55 -2.97 -14.97
C HIS A 146 -8.86 -2.26 -13.82
N TRP A 147 -8.37 -1.07 -14.13
CA TRP A 147 -7.84 -0.13 -13.15
C TRP A 147 -8.20 1.29 -13.58
N TYR A 148 -7.88 2.28 -12.76
CA TYR A 148 -7.90 3.67 -13.18
C TYR A 148 -6.75 4.43 -12.51
N HIS A 149 -6.21 5.41 -13.21
CA HIS A 149 -5.19 6.28 -12.64
C HIS A 149 -5.79 7.10 -11.51
N ASN A 150 -5.13 7.11 -10.35
CA ASN A 150 -5.55 7.88 -9.20
C ASN A 150 -4.38 8.69 -8.63
N PRO A 151 -4.37 10.02 -8.82
CA PRO A 151 -3.25 10.85 -8.36
C PRO A 151 -3.10 10.87 -6.84
N SER A 152 -4.17 10.61 -6.07
CA SER A 152 -4.04 10.46 -4.62
C SER A 152 -3.11 9.30 -4.25
N TYR A 153 -3.05 8.23 -5.05
CA TYR A 153 -2.14 7.12 -4.81
C TYR A 153 -0.77 7.29 -5.50
N SER A 154 -0.46 8.49 -6.01
CA SER A 154 0.86 8.78 -6.58
C SER A 154 1.89 9.17 -5.50
N LYS A 155 2.19 8.22 -4.62
CA LYS A 155 2.86 8.47 -3.33
C LYS A 155 4.40 8.39 -3.40
N PRO A 156 5.16 9.22 -2.66
CA PRO A 156 6.61 9.15 -2.56
C PRO A 156 7.04 8.06 -1.55
N LEU A 157 7.15 6.81 -2.02
CA LEU A 157 7.27 5.64 -1.13
C LEU A 157 8.66 4.99 -1.09
N LEU A 158 9.48 5.19 -2.12
CA LEU A 158 10.86 4.69 -2.18
C LEU A 158 11.82 5.86 -1.95
N ALA A 159 12.74 5.72 -0.99
CA ALA A 159 13.67 6.79 -0.63
C ALA A 159 15.01 6.30 -0.09
N THR A 160 16.06 7.10 -0.30
CA THR A 160 17.41 6.95 0.29
C THR A 160 17.65 7.96 1.42
N VAL A 161 16.68 8.85 1.68
CA VAL A 161 16.71 9.85 2.76
C VAL A 161 15.57 9.65 3.76
N PRO A 162 15.67 10.18 4.99
CA PRO A 162 14.56 10.23 5.93
C PRO A 162 13.37 10.98 5.32
N MET A 163 12.22 10.33 5.28
CA MET A 163 11.00 10.89 4.70
C MET A 163 10.19 11.62 5.77
N GLN A 164 9.53 12.70 5.37
CA GLN A 164 8.56 13.40 6.21
C GLN A 164 7.27 13.53 5.41
N TRP A 165 6.22 12.82 5.82
CA TRP A 165 4.98 12.72 5.05
C TRP A 165 3.83 13.55 5.66
N HIS A 166 2.85 13.88 4.82
CA HIS A 166 1.53 14.34 5.23
C HIS A 166 0.45 13.34 4.75
N GLY A 167 -0.70 13.30 5.43
CA GLY A 167 -1.74 12.30 5.20
C GLY A 167 -1.27 10.87 5.49
N GLY A 168 -1.85 9.87 4.83
CA GLY A 168 -1.38 8.48 4.80
C GLY A 168 -0.28 8.26 3.75
N LEU A 169 0.89 8.88 3.97
CA LEU A 169 2.06 8.81 3.07
C LEU A 169 1.89 9.47 1.69
N HIS A 170 0.86 10.30 1.51
CA HIS A 170 0.48 10.81 0.19
C HIS A 170 1.46 11.83 -0.41
N VAL A 171 1.99 12.71 0.43
CA VAL A 171 2.86 13.81 -0.02
C VAL A 171 3.98 14.03 0.98
N ARG A 172 5.07 14.63 0.53
CA ARG A 172 6.12 15.13 1.42
C ARG A 172 5.70 16.44 2.08
N VAL A 173 6.13 16.66 3.32
CA VAL A 173 5.89 17.90 4.07
C VAL A 173 6.52 19.12 3.38
N ASP A 174 7.65 18.94 2.68
CA ASP A 174 8.32 20.01 1.92
C ASP A 174 7.69 20.30 0.55
N GLY A 175 6.63 19.57 0.18
CA GLY A 175 5.92 19.73 -1.09
C GLY A 175 6.70 19.28 -2.33
N LYS A 176 7.90 18.71 -2.20
CA LYS A 176 8.68 18.24 -3.35
C LYS A 176 8.09 16.95 -3.92
N THR A 177 8.16 16.82 -5.24
CA THR A 177 7.76 15.64 -6.00
C THR A 177 8.90 15.19 -6.89
N SER A 178 9.04 13.88 -7.10
CA SER A 178 10.03 13.28 -7.98
C SER A 178 9.35 12.14 -8.71
N VAL A 179 8.92 12.33 -9.96
CA VAL A 179 8.09 11.33 -10.66
C VAL A 179 8.97 10.50 -11.59
N ASP A 180 8.85 9.18 -11.49
CA ASP A 180 9.34 8.25 -12.51
C ASP A 180 8.14 7.58 -13.19
N PRO A 181 7.90 7.80 -14.49
CA PRO A 181 6.76 7.22 -15.20
C PRO A 181 6.84 5.68 -15.31
N SER A 182 7.98 5.09 -14.96
CA SER A 182 8.24 3.66 -15.04
C SER A 182 7.94 2.92 -13.74
N LEU A 183 7.67 3.63 -12.63
CA LEU A 183 7.37 3.03 -11.33
C LEU A 183 5.91 3.28 -10.96
N TYR A 184 5.16 2.21 -10.74
CA TYR A 184 3.73 2.23 -10.47
C TYR A 184 3.45 1.83 -9.03
N LEU A 185 2.32 2.30 -8.50
CA LEU A 185 1.70 1.81 -7.28
C LEU A 185 0.32 1.28 -7.65
N LEU A 186 0.13 -0.02 -7.45
CA LEU A 186 -1.15 -0.71 -7.60
C LEU A 186 -1.81 -0.77 -6.23
N HIS A 187 -2.88 0.00 -6.06
CA HIS A 187 -3.68 -0.01 -4.85
C HIS A 187 -4.79 -1.06 -4.98
N LEU A 188 -4.91 -1.90 -3.96
CA LEU A 188 -5.75 -3.09 -3.96
C LEU A 188 -7.05 -2.91 -3.18
N HIS A 189 -7.36 -1.68 -2.73
CA HIS A 189 -8.52 -1.45 -1.87
C HIS A 189 -9.83 -1.83 -2.54
N ARG A 190 -9.94 -1.63 -3.87
CA ARG A 190 -11.09 -2.03 -4.70
C ARG A 190 -10.86 -3.30 -5.50
N VAL A 191 -9.87 -4.11 -5.12
CA VAL A 191 -9.53 -5.35 -5.83
C VAL A 191 -10.69 -6.33 -5.84
N ASP A 192 -11.56 -6.36 -4.83
CA ASP A 192 -12.77 -7.17 -4.83
C ASP A 192 -13.84 -6.46 -4.03
N TYR A 193 -15.05 -6.40 -4.60
CA TYR A 193 -16.15 -5.61 -4.02
C TYR A 193 -16.56 -6.12 -2.65
N ASP A 194 -16.76 -7.44 -2.51
CA ASP A 194 -17.30 -8.01 -1.29
C ASP A 194 -16.22 -8.02 -0.19
N LEU A 195 -14.96 -8.32 -0.55
CA LEU A 195 -13.83 -8.19 0.38
C LEU A 195 -13.62 -6.75 0.86
N CYS A 196 -13.73 -5.77 -0.04
CA CYS A 196 -13.61 -4.35 0.30
C CYS A 196 -14.71 -3.93 1.28
N HIS A 197 -15.96 -4.32 1.02
CA HIS A 197 -17.10 -3.98 1.88
C HIS A 197 -16.98 -4.63 3.26
N ASP A 198 -16.54 -5.89 3.33
CA ASP A 198 -16.32 -6.57 4.60
C ASP A 198 -15.16 -5.95 5.40
N ARG A 199 -14.08 -5.52 4.73
CA ARG A 199 -12.99 -4.78 5.36
C ARG A 199 -13.44 -3.43 5.89
N HIS A 200 -14.32 -2.71 5.19
CA HIS A 200 -14.95 -1.49 5.70
C HIS A 200 -15.74 -1.77 6.98
N LYS A 201 -16.60 -2.81 7.00
CA LYS A 201 -17.36 -3.19 8.20
C LYS A 201 -16.45 -3.49 9.39
N GLN A 202 -15.36 -4.23 9.16
CA GLN A 202 -14.37 -4.51 10.20
C GLN A 202 -13.71 -3.23 10.73
N ARG A 203 -13.22 -2.36 9.84
CA ARG A 203 -12.57 -1.09 10.21
C ARG A 203 -13.52 -0.11 10.91
N ALA A 204 -14.79 -0.07 10.51
CA ALA A 204 -15.80 0.79 11.09
C ALA A 204 -16.31 0.31 12.47
N SER A 205 -16.13 -0.97 12.79
CA SER A 205 -16.59 -1.55 14.07
C SER A 205 -15.79 -1.11 15.30
N GLY A 206 -14.55 -0.65 15.09
CA GLY A 206 -13.65 -0.19 16.14
C GLY A 206 -13.74 1.32 16.40
N PRO A 207 -13.16 1.81 17.51
CA PRO A 207 -13.08 3.24 17.77
C PRO A 207 -12.10 3.92 16.80
N TRP A 208 -12.44 5.13 16.39
CA TRP A 208 -11.61 5.99 15.54
C TRP A 208 -11.11 7.20 16.33
N ASN A 209 -9.95 7.71 15.96
CA ASN A 209 -9.47 8.99 16.44
C ASN A 209 -10.49 10.09 16.09
N GLN A 210 -10.89 10.90 17.07
CA GLN A 210 -11.92 11.92 16.88
C GLN A 210 -11.55 12.94 15.80
N ARG A 211 -10.27 13.32 15.72
CA ARG A 211 -9.80 14.27 14.69
C ARG A 211 -9.95 13.69 13.29
N ASP A 212 -9.66 12.41 13.09
CA ASP A 212 -9.84 11.75 11.78
C ASP A 212 -11.31 11.72 11.37
N VAL A 213 -12.22 11.62 12.34
CA VAL A 213 -13.67 11.70 12.10
C VAL A 213 -14.06 13.14 11.75
N ASP A 214 -13.62 14.13 12.55
CA ASP A 214 -13.98 15.54 12.38
C ASP A 214 -13.44 16.13 11.06
N GLU A 215 -12.21 15.76 10.68
CA GLU A 215 -11.56 16.20 9.43
C GLU A 215 -11.88 15.29 8.23
N ASN A 216 -12.74 14.29 8.44
CA ASN A 216 -13.15 13.31 7.44
C ASN A 216 -11.99 12.54 6.79
N TRP A 217 -10.89 12.32 7.51
CA TRP A 217 -9.75 11.53 7.03
C TRP A 217 -10.06 10.05 7.02
N GLY A 218 -9.68 9.38 5.93
CA GLY A 218 -9.94 7.94 5.73
C GLY A 218 -11.42 7.57 5.71
N TYR A 219 -12.32 8.53 5.42
CA TYR A 219 -13.78 8.36 5.45
C TYR A 219 -14.30 7.17 4.67
N GLN A 220 -13.63 6.85 3.57
CA GLN A 220 -13.99 5.72 2.73
C GLN A 220 -14.13 4.44 3.53
N ASN A 221 -13.21 4.19 4.47
CA ASN A 221 -13.18 2.99 5.31
C ASN A 221 -14.33 2.92 6.34
N ARG A 222 -15.15 3.97 6.45
CA ARG A 222 -16.33 4.04 7.34
C ARG A 222 -17.65 3.92 6.58
N ILE A 223 -17.60 3.78 5.25
CA ILE A 223 -18.80 3.61 4.42
C ILE A 223 -19.22 2.13 4.47
N ILE A 224 -20.27 1.85 5.24
CA ILE A 224 -20.79 0.48 5.45
C ILE A 224 -22.19 0.25 4.88
N ASP A 225 -22.95 1.32 4.64
CA ASP A 225 -24.28 1.25 4.01
C ASP A 225 -24.14 0.80 2.55
N ASP A 226 -24.93 -0.20 2.14
CA ASP A 226 -24.77 -0.87 0.84
C ASP A 226 -24.85 0.10 -0.35
N GLN A 227 -25.81 1.03 -0.32
CA GLN A 227 -26.01 1.99 -1.42
C GLN A 227 -24.89 3.02 -1.47
N GLN A 228 -24.48 3.54 -0.31
CA GLN A 228 -23.35 4.47 -0.23
C GLN A 228 -22.03 3.79 -0.62
N PHE A 229 -21.85 2.53 -0.24
CA PHE A 229 -20.67 1.75 -0.59
C PHE A 229 -20.61 1.50 -2.10
N GLU A 230 -21.69 1.07 -2.73
CA GLU A 230 -21.75 0.87 -4.19
C GLU A 230 -21.41 2.16 -4.94
N LYS A 231 -22.02 3.27 -4.52
CA LYS A 231 -21.74 4.60 -5.08
C LYS A 231 -20.27 4.98 -4.90
N TRP A 232 -19.72 4.85 -3.70
CA TRP A 232 -18.32 5.16 -3.45
C TRP A 232 -17.38 4.29 -4.28
N PHE A 233 -17.66 2.99 -4.39
CA PHE A 233 -16.82 2.02 -5.07
C PHE A 233 -16.65 2.34 -6.56
N TYR A 234 -17.72 2.79 -7.22
CA TYR A 234 -17.74 3.03 -8.66
C TYR A 234 -17.70 4.50 -9.09
N GLU A 235 -18.03 5.45 -8.21
CA GLU A 235 -18.18 6.87 -8.59
C GLU A 235 -17.26 7.84 -7.83
N ASP A 236 -16.70 7.45 -6.68
CA ASP A 236 -15.84 8.33 -5.87
C ASP A 236 -14.38 7.92 -5.99
N SER A 237 -13.49 8.77 -6.51
CA SER A 237 -12.05 8.45 -6.62
C SER A 237 -11.26 8.70 -5.33
N CYS A 238 -11.87 9.30 -4.29
CA CYS A 238 -11.19 9.86 -3.12
C CYS A 238 -10.16 10.98 -3.45
N SER A 239 -10.13 11.48 -4.68
CA SER A 239 -9.13 12.45 -5.17
C SER A 239 -9.73 13.63 -5.93
N ASN A 240 -11.06 13.73 -5.98
CA ASN A 240 -11.81 14.71 -6.78
C ASN A 240 -11.49 14.63 -8.29
N THR A 241 -11.00 13.49 -8.77
CA THR A 241 -10.81 13.22 -10.19
C THR A 241 -11.87 12.23 -10.67
N PRO A 242 -12.36 12.33 -11.91
CA PRO A 242 -13.23 11.31 -12.48
C PRO A 242 -12.57 9.93 -12.45
N ILE A 243 -13.37 8.88 -12.24
CA ILE A 243 -12.92 7.50 -12.44
C ILE A 243 -12.96 7.20 -13.94
N GLU A 244 -11.79 7.20 -14.56
CA GLU A 244 -11.60 6.82 -15.95
C GLU A 244 -11.05 5.39 -16.00
N ILE A 245 -11.97 4.42 -16.05
CA ILE A 245 -11.61 3.00 -16.08
C ILE A 245 -10.94 2.65 -17.41
N GLU A 246 -9.78 2.00 -17.32
CA GLU A 246 -9.08 1.46 -18.48
C GLU A 246 -8.67 0.00 -18.21
N MET A 247 -8.37 -0.73 -19.29
CA MET A 247 -7.89 -2.09 -19.21
C MET A 247 -6.46 -2.11 -18.63
N VAL A 248 -6.22 -3.01 -17.68
CA VAL A 248 -4.87 -3.38 -17.26
C VAL A 248 -4.17 -4.01 -18.47
N PRO A 249 -3.01 -3.49 -18.92
CA PRO A 249 -2.32 -4.05 -20.08
C PRO A 249 -1.88 -5.50 -19.84
N ASP A 250 -1.96 -6.35 -20.86
CA ASP A 250 -1.71 -7.79 -20.74
C ASP A 250 -0.33 -8.17 -20.18
N TYR A 251 0.68 -7.30 -20.35
CA TYR A 251 2.02 -7.53 -19.81
C TYR A 251 2.14 -7.35 -18.28
N TRP A 252 1.06 -6.90 -17.62
CA TRP A 252 0.96 -6.89 -16.15
C TRP A 252 0.42 -8.19 -15.57
N ARG A 253 -0.12 -9.08 -16.41
CA ARG A 253 -0.62 -10.39 -15.98
C ARG A 253 0.50 -11.19 -15.30
N GLY A 254 0.16 -11.87 -14.21
CA GLY A 254 1.09 -12.69 -13.43
C GLY A 254 2.05 -11.93 -12.51
N LEU A 255 2.02 -10.59 -12.45
CA LEU A 255 2.84 -9.81 -11.52
C LEU A 255 2.48 -10.08 -10.05
N ILE A 256 1.18 -10.05 -9.76
CA ILE A 256 0.54 -10.29 -8.45
C ILE A 256 -0.73 -11.10 -8.64
#